data_AF-A0A0M8MWX9-F1
#
_entry.id   AF-A0A0M8MWX9-F1
#
_cell.length_a   1.000
_cell.length_b   1.000
_cell.length_c   1.000
_cell.angle_alpha   90.00
_cell.angle_beta   90.00
_cell.angle_gamma   90.00
#
_symmetry.space_group_name_H-M   'P 1'
#
loop_
_entity.id
_entity.type
_entity.pdbx_description
1 polymer ?
#
loop_
_entity_poly.entity_id
_entity_poly.type
_entity_poly.pdbx_seq_one_letter_code
_entity_poly.pdbx_strand_id
1 'polypeptide(L)'
;MSCSTSTSDAPKSKPLDAMGDITRLNARTVRILGQNPSTFTLNGTNTYLLMPPSDWNFEDRNTLLPAMLVDTGDAREDYAPILEQVLRGNLSMQDDAHAPVRIGITDIILTHWHHDHVGGVPFVLRMLDKLRKEAAPYAQVPVPRIFKFPEPVTDPSLFERVERVPLNAYLHVPGVDGPARMMWPLRDNMTIRVRDPEDPTRVTSVRALYTPGHAADHMMFLLEEDNILLTGDNVLGRGSTVFEDLILYMHGIQRGLSLLTMRPATPLGVVGTPMTGMSGENVLFPGHGPVIPKGKETLRRYLKHRVEREEQLLALLTCRPGDKERVNKAIAYPMEHIEAAQQGRAATHVWTLRQFVSALYENYALNMYPAVARVLLLHLQKLSVSPAEHKAPPFPTRQTVPSTAWALTGPLVRCASLPSFQRTSQPFPDLPSNDTEWREMLDLPWCLSAA
;
A
#
# COMPACT_ATOMS: atom_id res chain seq x y z
N MET A 1 -28.36 -36.76 30.58
CA MET A 1 -27.67 -35.54 31.05
C MET A 1 -27.02 -34.90 29.85
N SER A 2 -27.31 -33.63 29.65
CA SER A 2 -27.14 -32.83 28.44
C SER A 2 -25.68 -32.66 28.00
N CYS A 3 -25.37 -33.04 26.76
CA CYS A 3 -24.15 -32.66 26.06
C CYS A 3 -24.41 -31.31 25.37
N SER A 4 -23.79 -30.24 25.88
CA SER A 4 -23.91 -28.88 25.36
C SER A 4 -23.11 -28.73 24.06
N THR A 5 -23.80 -28.44 22.97
CA THR A 5 -23.23 -27.98 21.70
C THR A 5 -22.60 -26.60 21.89
N SER A 6 -21.26 -26.51 21.92
CA SER A 6 -20.56 -25.24 21.79
C SER A 6 -20.57 -24.82 20.32
N THR A 7 -21.43 -23.85 20.01
CA THR A 7 -21.37 -23.07 18.78
C THR A 7 -19.99 -22.44 18.68
N SER A 8 -19.20 -22.85 17.69
CA SER A 8 -17.92 -22.23 17.39
C SER A 8 -18.18 -20.83 16.83
N ASP A 9 -18.01 -19.82 17.68
CA ASP A 9 -17.90 -18.43 17.23
C ASP A 9 -16.71 -18.34 16.26
N ALA A 10 -16.99 -18.08 14.99
CA ALA A 10 -15.99 -17.61 14.05
C ALA A 10 -15.28 -16.39 14.68
N PRO A 11 -13.96 -16.24 14.56
CA PRO A 11 -13.28 -15.09 15.13
C PRO A 11 -13.78 -13.82 14.44
N LYS A 12 -14.73 -13.14 15.08
CA LYS A 12 -15.07 -11.74 14.77
C LYS A 12 -13.75 -11.01 14.71
N SER A 13 -13.44 -10.41 13.55
CA SER A 13 -12.24 -9.61 13.40
C SER A 13 -12.15 -8.66 14.60
N LYS A 14 -11.09 -8.79 15.41
CA LYS A 14 -10.88 -7.92 16.58
C LYS A 14 -11.16 -6.46 16.15
N PRO A 15 -11.88 -5.64 16.93
CA PRO A 15 -12.05 -4.23 16.59
C PRO A 15 -10.71 -3.59 16.24
N LEU A 16 -10.67 -2.68 15.27
CA LEU A 16 -9.47 -1.87 15.05
C LEU A 16 -9.27 -1.02 16.30
N ASP A 17 -8.08 -1.07 16.88
CA ASP A 17 -7.74 -0.16 17.98
C ASP A 17 -7.88 1.28 17.47
N ALA A 18 -8.44 2.15 18.30
CA ALA A 18 -8.58 3.56 17.95
C ALA A 18 -7.19 4.18 17.75
N MET A 19 -7.02 4.91 16.65
CA MET A 19 -5.82 5.65 16.33
C MET A 19 -6.12 7.14 16.49
N GLY A 20 -5.22 7.89 17.14
CA GLY A 20 -5.37 9.35 17.27
C GLY A 20 -5.21 10.07 15.93
N ASP A 21 -5.93 11.18 15.75
CA ASP A 21 -5.91 11.94 14.49
C ASP A 21 -4.54 12.51 14.16
N ILE A 22 -3.83 13.00 15.19
CA ILE A 22 -2.46 13.49 15.12
C ILE A 22 -1.60 12.58 15.99
N THR A 23 -0.48 12.07 15.45
CA THR A 23 0.47 11.29 16.24
C THR A 23 1.90 11.61 15.82
N ARG A 24 2.70 12.17 16.72
CA ARG A 24 4.16 12.29 16.53
C ARG A 24 4.78 10.91 16.63
N LEU A 25 5.27 10.40 15.51
CA LEU A 25 5.86 9.06 15.45
C LEU A 25 7.33 9.08 15.89
N ASN A 26 8.09 10.07 15.45
CA ASN A 26 9.50 10.25 15.82
C ASN A 26 9.91 11.74 15.72
N ALA A 27 11.21 12.04 15.73
CA ALA A 27 11.72 13.41 15.64
C ALA A 27 11.44 14.10 14.28
N ARG A 28 11.17 13.32 13.23
CA ARG A 28 10.99 13.79 11.85
C ARG A 28 9.56 13.68 11.33
N THR A 29 8.74 12.82 11.95
CA THR A 29 7.50 12.35 11.37
C THR A 29 6.31 12.57 12.29
N VAL A 30 5.28 13.24 11.78
CA VAL A 30 3.93 13.23 12.32
C VAL A 30 3.01 12.50 11.35
N ARG A 31 2.19 11.59 11.87
CA ARG A 31 1.08 10.98 11.13
C ARG A 31 -0.18 11.80 11.37
N ILE A 32 -0.90 12.12 10.30
CA ILE A 32 -2.23 12.72 10.34
C ILE A 32 -3.21 11.78 9.64
N LEU A 33 -4.29 11.39 10.32
CA LEU A 33 -5.33 10.54 9.73
C LEU A 33 -6.25 11.33 8.80
N GLY A 34 -6.53 10.77 7.62
CA GLY A 34 -7.36 11.33 6.57
C GLY A 34 -8.86 11.42 6.86
N GLN A 35 -9.31 10.99 8.05
CA GLN A 35 -10.72 11.05 8.51
C GLN A 35 -11.72 10.27 7.62
N ASN A 36 -11.23 9.20 6.99
CA ASN A 36 -11.97 8.41 6.02
C ASN A 36 -11.94 6.91 6.35
N PRO A 37 -12.45 6.46 7.51
CA PRO A 37 -12.43 5.06 7.90
C PRO A 37 -13.35 4.21 7.01
N SER A 38 -12.88 3.03 6.61
CA SER A 38 -13.65 2.07 5.81
C SER A 38 -13.05 0.66 5.90
N THR A 39 -13.67 -0.31 5.21
CA THR A 39 -13.10 -1.66 5.09
C THR A 39 -11.75 -1.68 4.35
N PHE A 40 -11.51 -0.73 3.44
CA PHE A 40 -10.27 -0.65 2.65
C PHE A 40 -9.23 0.26 3.29
N THR A 41 -9.67 1.35 3.92
CA THR A 41 -8.80 2.37 4.54
C THR A 41 -8.57 2.17 6.04
N LEU A 42 -9.17 1.14 6.66
CA LEU A 42 -9.09 0.84 8.09
C LEU A 42 -9.57 2.03 8.95
N ASN A 43 -8.70 2.57 9.81
CA ASN A 43 -8.97 3.76 10.61
C ASN A 43 -8.99 5.07 9.79
N GLY A 44 -8.58 5.01 8.51
CA GLY A 44 -8.37 6.15 7.62
C GLY A 44 -7.00 6.09 6.95
N THR A 45 -6.79 6.93 5.94
CA THR A 45 -5.50 7.09 5.27
C THR A 45 -4.49 7.74 6.22
N ASN A 46 -3.33 7.12 6.38
CA ASN A 46 -2.19 7.70 7.06
C ASN A 46 -1.47 8.67 6.11
N THR A 47 -1.61 9.97 6.35
CA THR A 47 -0.75 10.97 5.72
C THR A 47 0.44 11.27 6.64
N TYR A 48 1.61 11.54 6.06
CA TYR A 48 2.84 11.73 6.83
C TYR A 48 3.45 13.10 6.57
N LEU A 49 3.56 13.93 7.62
CA LEU A 49 4.31 15.17 7.58
C LEU A 49 5.75 14.90 8.01
N LEU A 50 6.67 15.03 7.07
CA LEU A 50 8.09 14.75 7.21
C LEU A 50 8.88 16.05 7.23
N MET A 51 9.64 16.28 8.29
CA MET A 51 10.40 17.51 8.49
C MET A 51 11.81 17.20 8.98
N PRO A 52 12.75 18.16 8.90
CA PRO A 52 14.02 18.06 9.60
C PRO A 52 13.81 17.67 11.06
N PRO A 53 14.75 16.95 11.68
CA PRO A 53 14.62 16.50 13.05
C PRO A 53 14.48 17.73 13.96
N SER A 54 13.34 17.81 14.66
CA SER A 54 12.96 18.96 15.47
C SER A 54 12.59 18.52 16.87
N ASP A 55 12.86 19.38 17.84
CA ASP A 55 12.40 19.22 19.23
C ASP A 55 10.97 19.74 19.43
N TRP A 56 10.35 20.27 18.38
CA TRP A 56 8.97 20.77 18.33
C TRP A 56 8.69 21.97 19.24
N ASN A 57 9.72 22.64 19.73
CA ASN A 57 9.61 23.97 20.33
C ASN A 57 9.61 25.03 19.21
N PHE A 58 8.42 25.35 18.70
CA PHE A 58 8.25 26.34 17.61
C PHE A 58 8.11 27.78 18.10
N GLU A 59 7.91 27.99 19.41
CA GLU A 59 7.80 29.33 19.99
C GLU A 59 9.11 30.11 19.84
N ASP A 60 10.24 29.42 20.02
CA ASP A 60 11.59 30.00 19.92
C ASP A 60 12.13 30.11 18.49
N ARG A 61 11.40 29.59 17.49
CA ARG A 61 11.86 29.61 16.10
C ARG A 61 11.59 30.94 15.42
N ASN A 62 12.63 31.48 14.78
CA ASN A 62 12.56 32.71 13.99
C ASN A 62 12.30 32.43 12.50
N THR A 63 12.43 31.18 12.07
CA THR A 63 12.30 30.76 10.67
C THR A 63 11.24 29.67 10.47
N LEU A 64 10.66 29.64 9.27
CA LEU A 64 9.72 28.61 8.84
C LEU A 64 10.43 27.26 8.65
N LEU A 65 9.96 26.21 9.33
CA LEU A 65 10.50 24.86 9.14
C LEU A 65 9.89 24.21 7.88
N PRO A 66 10.68 23.89 6.84
CA PRO A 66 10.16 23.22 5.65
C PRO A 66 9.79 21.77 5.93
N ALA A 67 8.70 21.30 5.33
CA ALA A 67 8.19 19.94 5.47
C ALA A 67 7.70 19.37 4.13
N MET A 68 7.73 18.04 4.04
CA MET A 68 7.14 17.26 2.95
C MET A 68 5.89 16.55 3.48
N LEU A 69 4.79 16.59 2.75
CA LEU A 69 3.58 15.82 3.04
C LEU A 69 3.51 14.60 2.12
N VAL A 70 3.38 13.40 2.68
CA VAL A 70 3.14 12.17 1.92
C VAL A 70 1.67 11.80 1.98
N ASP A 71 1.03 11.70 0.82
CA ASP A 71 -0.40 11.49 0.58
C ASP A 71 -1.33 12.55 1.22
N THR A 72 -2.61 12.54 0.83
CA THR A 72 -3.55 13.65 1.12
C THR A 72 -4.96 13.24 1.55
N GLY A 73 -5.30 11.94 1.66
CA GLY A 73 -6.66 11.51 1.97
C GLY A 73 -7.62 11.58 0.77
N ASP A 74 -8.91 11.34 1.01
CA ASP A 74 -10.03 11.35 0.03
C ASP A 74 -10.89 12.63 0.10
N ALA A 75 -10.29 13.80 0.41
CA ALA A 75 -10.97 15.10 0.39
C ALA A 75 -12.06 15.33 1.47
N ARG A 76 -11.96 14.68 2.62
CA ARG A 76 -12.82 15.00 3.77
C ARG A 76 -12.62 16.43 4.26
N GLU A 77 -13.72 17.10 4.60
CA GLU A 77 -13.70 18.49 5.08
C GLU A 77 -13.05 18.65 6.46
N ASP A 78 -13.04 17.59 7.27
CA ASP A 78 -12.45 17.53 8.60
C ASP A 78 -10.93 17.24 8.59
N TYR A 79 -10.36 16.72 7.49
CA TYR A 79 -8.91 16.49 7.39
C TYR A 79 -8.09 17.78 7.33
N ALA A 80 -8.50 18.76 6.50
CA ALA A 80 -7.73 19.99 6.32
C ALA A 80 -7.59 20.82 7.61
N PRO A 81 -8.62 21.01 8.45
CA PRO A 81 -8.48 21.64 9.77
C PRO A 81 -7.45 20.95 10.68
N ILE A 82 -7.39 19.62 10.69
CA ILE A 82 -6.43 18.85 11.50
C ILE A 82 -5.00 19.08 10.98
N LEU A 83 -4.80 19.06 9.66
CA LEU A 83 -3.50 19.39 9.06
C LEU A 83 -3.09 20.85 9.34
N GLU A 84 -4.02 21.80 9.19
CA GLU A 84 -3.80 23.22 9.48
C GLU A 84 -3.29 23.41 10.90
N GLN A 85 -3.88 22.70 11.86
CA GLN A 85 -3.47 22.74 13.26
C GLN A 85 -2.00 22.35 13.44
N VAL A 86 -1.57 21.24 12.83
CA VAL A 86 -0.17 20.80 12.88
C VAL A 86 0.76 21.84 12.24
N LEU A 87 0.37 22.46 11.13
CA LEU A 87 1.19 23.47 10.44
C LEU A 87 1.35 24.78 11.22
N ARG A 88 0.39 25.08 12.10
CA ARG A 88 0.48 26.19 13.07
C ARG A 88 1.35 25.86 14.28
N GLY A 89 1.82 24.61 14.41
CA GLY A 89 2.66 24.15 15.51
C GLY A 89 1.89 23.46 16.65
N ASN A 90 0.58 23.27 16.50
CA ASN A 90 -0.26 22.68 17.53
C ASN A 90 -0.37 21.17 17.32
N LEU A 91 0.10 20.37 18.28
CA LEU A 91 0.04 18.90 18.22
C LEU A 91 -1.20 18.31 18.93
N SER A 92 -2.10 19.14 19.44
CA SER A 92 -3.33 18.75 20.13
C SER A 92 -4.48 19.66 19.74
N MET A 93 -5.71 19.14 19.63
CA MET A 93 -6.98 19.82 19.23
C MET A 93 -7.44 21.02 20.11
N GLN A 94 -6.54 21.63 20.90
CA GLN A 94 -6.84 22.83 21.70
C GLN A 94 -6.42 24.09 20.93
N ASP A 95 -7.30 25.09 20.94
CA ASP A 95 -7.14 26.37 20.26
C ASP A 95 -6.17 27.28 21.02
N ASP A 96 -5.16 27.78 20.32
CA ASP A 96 -4.41 28.97 20.73
C ASP A 96 -4.10 29.85 19.51
N ALA A 97 -4.09 31.16 19.77
CA ALA A 97 -4.22 32.22 18.78
C ALA A 97 -3.08 32.29 17.75
N HIS A 98 -3.45 32.24 16.46
CA HIS A 98 -2.81 32.85 15.27
C HIS A 98 -1.31 33.18 15.37
N ALA A 99 -0.46 32.18 15.64
CA ALA A 99 0.95 32.26 15.30
C ALA A 99 1.11 32.25 13.76
N PRO A 100 2.03 33.06 13.17
CA PRO A 100 2.10 33.33 11.73
C PRO A 100 2.60 32.17 10.84
N VAL A 101 2.33 30.91 11.21
CA VAL A 101 2.84 29.65 10.60
C VAL A 101 4.30 29.37 10.98
N ARG A 102 4.56 28.13 11.40
CA ARG A 102 5.90 27.67 11.84
C ARG A 102 6.40 26.48 11.01
N ILE A 103 5.51 25.79 10.32
CA ILE A 103 5.84 24.69 9.41
C ILE A 103 5.26 25.00 8.03
N GLY A 104 6.10 24.94 7.00
CA GLY A 104 5.70 25.18 5.61
C GLY A 104 5.83 23.93 4.77
N ILE A 105 4.74 23.45 4.18
CA ILE A 105 4.80 22.34 3.23
C ILE A 105 5.46 22.85 1.94
N THR A 106 6.68 22.37 1.66
CA THR A 106 7.42 22.66 0.42
C THR A 106 7.10 21.65 -0.67
N ASP A 107 6.70 20.45 -0.28
CA ASP A 107 6.53 19.30 -1.17
C ASP A 107 5.35 18.44 -0.74
N ILE A 108 4.52 18.04 -1.70
CA ILE A 108 3.50 16.99 -1.54
C ILE A 108 3.97 15.81 -2.38
N ILE A 109 4.03 14.61 -1.81
CA ILE A 109 4.53 13.41 -2.47
C ILE A 109 3.43 12.36 -2.44
N LEU A 110 3.01 11.86 -3.60
CA LEU A 110 1.88 10.94 -3.72
C LEU A 110 2.36 9.53 -4.04
N THR A 111 1.85 8.54 -3.29
CA THR A 111 2.22 7.12 -3.44
C THR A 111 1.67 6.51 -4.73
N HIS A 112 0.37 6.65 -4.99
CA HIS A 112 -0.32 6.04 -6.14
C HIS A 112 -1.64 6.76 -6.46
N TRP A 113 -2.37 6.33 -7.49
CA TRP A 113 -3.53 7.07 -8.01
C TRP A 113 -4.82 6.94 -7.21
N HIS A 114 -4.96 5.97 -6.28
CA HIS A 114 -6.23 5.75 -5.60
C HIS A 114 -6.71 7.01 -4.87
N HIS A 115 -8.04 7.18 -4.88
CA HIS A 115 -8.70 8.43 -4.49
C HIS A 115 -8.39 8.84 -3.05
N ASP A 116 -8.21 7.89 -2.16
CA ASP A 116 -7.89 8.11 -0.75
C ASP A 116 -6.44 8.49 -0.47
N HIS A 117 -5.58 8.53 -1.49
CA HIS A 117 -4.22 9.07 -1.40
C HIS A 117 -4.09 10.42 -2.11
N VAL A 118 -4.81 10.62 -3.22
CA VAL A 118 -4.70 11.83 -4.08
C VAL A 118 -5.90 12.77 -4.01
N GLY A 119 -7.02 12.33 -3.47
CA GLY A 119 -8.30 13.02 -3.50
C GLY A 119 -8.27 14.34 -2.75
N GLY A 120 -7.52 14.41 -1.65
CA GLY A 120 -7.37 15.59 -0.81
C GLY A 120 -6.45 16.69 -1.35
N VAL A 121 -5.69 16.45 -2.42
CA VAL A 121 -4.78 17.44 -3.02
C VAL A 121 -5.42 18.84 -3.19
N PRO A 122 -6.62 18.98 -3.81
CA PRO A 122 -7.25 20.29 -3.97
C PRO A 122 -7.57 21.00 -2.65
N PHE A 123 -7.94 20.25 -1.61
CA PHE A 123 -8.30 20.79 -0.29
C PHE A 123 -7.05 21.26 0.45
N VAL A 124 -6.00 20.45 0.44
CA VAL A 124 -4.69 20.81 0.98
C VAL A 124 -4.15 22.06 0.30
N LEU A 125 -4.23 22.17 -1.03
CA LEU A 125 -3.75 23.34 -1.76
C LEU A 125 -4.52 24.62 -1.42
N ARG A 126 -5.85 24.55 -1.27
CA ARG A 126 -6.67 25.71 -0.83
C ARG A 126 -6.30 26.15 0.59
N MET A 127 -6.14 25.19 1.50
CA MET A 127 -5.69 25.46 2.88
C MET A 127 -4.30 26.10 2.89
N LEU A 128 -3.34 25.57 2.13
CA LEU A 128 -2.00 26.14 2.03
C LEU A 128 -2.02 27.55 1.41
N ASP A 129 -2.90 27.82 0.45
CA ASP A 129 -3.06 29.18 -0.11
C ASP A 129 -3.59 30.18 0.90
N LYS A 130 -4.59 29.77 1.71
CA LYS A 130 -5.07 30.55 2.86
C LYS A 130 -3.92 30.85 3.82
N LEU A 131 -3.19 29.83 4.27
CA LEU A 131 -2.07 29.99 5.21
C LEU A 131 -0.96 30.89 4.67
N ARG A 132 -0.62 30.79 3.38
CA ARG A 132 0.34 31.70 2.74
C ARG A 132 -0.10 33.16 2.78
N LYS A 133 -1.37 33.45 2.50
CA LYS A 133 -1.92 34.81 2.52
C LYS A 133 -1.93 35.41 3.92
N GLU A 134 -2.25 34.60 4.93
CA GLU A 134 -2.18 35.01 6.33
C GLU A 134 -0.74 35.26 6.80
N ALA A 135 0.21 34.44 6.33
CA ALA A 135 1.63 34.56 6.64
C ALA A 135 2.35 35.68 5.88
N ALA A 136 1.81 36.15 4.75
CA ALA A 136 2.46 37.11 3.84
C ALA A 136 3.08 38.38 4.48
N PRO A 137 2.55 38.95 5.59
CA PRO A 137 3.21 40.08 6.26
C PRO A 137 4.44 39.68 7.11
N TYR A 138 4.61 38.38 7.41
CA TYR A 138 5.49 37.90 8.49
C TYR A 138 6.42 36.75 8.08
N ALA A 139 6.06 35.92 7.10
CA ALA A 139 6.84 34.77 6.66
C ALA A 139 6.60 34.41 5.19
N GLN A 140 7.67 34.07 4.47
CA GLN A 140 7.58 33.57 3.10
C GLN A 140 7.34 32.06 3.10
N VAL A 141 6.08 31.65 2.96
CA VAL A 141 5.71 30.24 2.81
C VAL A 141 5.66 29.89 1.30
N PRO A 142 6.42 28.89 0.83
CA PRO A 142 6.49 28.58 -0.60
C PRO A 142 5.22 27.89 -1.13
N VAL A 143 5.01 28.00 -2.44
CA VAL A 143 4.04 27.16 -3.16
C VAL A 143 4.61 25.73 -3.25
N PRO A 144 3.88 24.69 -2.81
CA PRO A 144 4.42 23.35 -2.76
C PRO A 144 4.63 22.76 -4.16
N ARG A 145 5.66 21.93 -4.32
CA ARG A 145 5.81 21.05 -5.48
C ARG A 145 5.03 19.77 -5.24
N ILE A 146 4.25 19.31 -6.22
CA ILE A 146 3.46 18.07 -6.10
C ILE A 146 4.17 16.98 -6.90
N PHE A 147 4.79 16.01 -6.24
CA PHE A 147 5.48 14.88 -6.86
C PHE A 147 4.56 13.69 -7.05
N LYS A 148 4.54 13.17 -8.28
CA LYS A 148 3.75 11.99 -8.64
C LYS A 148 4.45 11.19 -9.74
N PHE A 149 4.40 9.85 -9.66
CA PHE A 149 4.94 9.00 -10.71
C PHE A 149 4.13 9.18 -12.01
N PRO A 150 4.79 9.42 -13.17
CA PRO A 150 4.12 9.71 -14.44
C PRO A 150 3.71 8.40 -15.15
N GLU A 151 2.48 7.97 -14.92
CA GLU A 151 1.84 6.83 -15.60
C GLU A 151 0.50 7.32 -16.20
N PRO A 152 0.05 6.82 -17.37
CA PRO A 152 -1.25 7.23 -17.95
C PRO A 152 -2.46 6.92 -17.07
N VAL A 153 -2.32 5.96 -16.14
CA VAL A 153 -3.34 5.64 -15.13
C VAL A 153 -3.17 6.63 -13.97
N THR A 154 -3.81 7.77 -14.13
CA THR A 154 -4.06 8.72 -13.05
C THR A 154 -5.56 8.73 -12.81
N ASP A 155 -6.00 9.03 -11.59
CA ASP A 155 -7.41 9.30 -11.34
C ASP A 155 -7.87 10.37 -12.35
N PRO A 156 -8.77 10.04 -13.31
CA PRO A 156 -9.17 10.97 -14.36
C PRO A 156 -9.75 12.26 -13.79
N SER A 157 -10.37 12.17 -12.61
CA SER A 157 -11.00 13.28 -11.92
C SER A 157 -10.02 14.10 -11.06
N LEU A 158 -8.76 13.68 -10.89
CA LEU A 158 -7.75 14.47 -10.17
C LEU A 158 -7.50 15.80 -10.88
N PHE A 159 -7.28 15.76 -12.20
CA PHE A 159 -7.01 16.97 -12.98
C PHE A 159 -8.21 17.93 -12.97
N GLU A 160 -9.42 17.41 -13.19
CA GLU A 160 -10.67 18.20 -13.10
C GLU A 160 -10.85 18.87 -11.73
N ARG A 161 -10.52 18.16 -10.65
CA ARG A 161 -10.62 18.73 -9.29
C ARG A 161 -9.55 19.79 -9.01
N VAL A 162 -8.33 19.64 -9.56
CA VAL A 162 -7.25 20.63 -9.39
C VAL A 162 -7.50 21.88 -10.24
N GLU A 163 -8.16 21.78 -11.40
CA GLU A 163 -8.57 22.95 -12.20
C GLU A 163 -9.46 23.94 -11.42
N ARG A 164 -10.18 23.47 -10.40
CA ARG A 164 -11.00 24.32 -9.51
C ARG A 164 -10.19 25.01 -8.41
N VAL A 165 -8.89 24.75 -8.32
CA VAL A 165 -7.99 25.39 -7.37
C VAL A 165 -7.37 26.62 -8.04
N PRO A 166 -7.27 27.78 -7.35
CA PRO A 166 -6.61 28.95 -7.91
C PRO A 166 -5.19 28.64 -8.38
N LEU A 167 -4.78 29.19 -9.53
CA LEU A 167 -3.48 28.91 -10.15
C LEU A 167 -2.30 29.20 -9.21
N ASN A 168 -2.37 30.31 -8.47
CA ASN A 168 -1.38 30.69 -7.46
C ASN A 168 -1.28 29.71 -6.28
N ALA A 169 -2.21 28.76 -6.15
CA ALA A 169 -2.19 27.78 -5.09
C ALA A 169 -1.16 26.66 -5.29
N TYR A 170 -0.84 26.35 -6.54
CA TYR A 170 0.00 25.21 -6.93
C TYR A 170 1.01 25.52 -8.05
N LEU A 171 0.89 26.66 -8.73
CA LEU A 171 1.80 27.04 -9.80
C LEU A 171 3.14 27.47 -9.18
N HIS A 172 4.00 26.49 -8.90
CA HIS A 172 5.39 26.72 -8.55
C HIS A 172 6.07 27.32 -9.79
N VAL A 173 6.51 28.58 -9.71
CA VAL A 173 7.39 29.18 -10.72
C VAL A 173 8.79 28.62 -10.43
N PRO A 174 9.35 27.71 -11.26
CA PRO A 174 10.71 27.27 -11.05
C PRO A 174 11.63 28.50 -11.12
N GLY A 175 12.55 28.62 -10.17
CA GLY A 175 13.66 29.56 -10.33
C GLY A 175 14.37 29.28 -11.66
N VAL A 176 14.30 30.26 -12.55
CA VAL A 176 15.06 30.48 -13.80
C VAL A 176 14.86 29.50 -14.97
N ASP A 177 14.62 28.19 -14.80
CA ASP A 177 14.55 27.29 -15.97
C ASP A 177 13.39 26.28 -15.92
N GLY A 178 12.26 26.62 -16.54
CA GLY A 178 11.22 25.66 -16.94
C GLY A 178 9.79 26.20 -16.95
N PRO A 179 8.87 25.60 -17.76
CA PRO A 179 7.46 25.94 -17.71
C PRO A 179 6.88 25.51 -16.36
N ALA A 180 5.92 26.28 -15.86
CA ALA A 180 5.12 25.89 -14.70
C ALA A 180 4.50 24.49 -14.91
N ARG A 181 4.55 23.66 -13.87
CA ARG A 181 3.98 22.30 -13.90
C ARG A 181 3.15 22.06 -12.65
N MET A 182 1.95 21.52 -12.86
CA MET A 182 1.07 21.12 -11.78
C MET A 182 1.63 19.92 -11.01
N MET A 183 2.16 18.93 -11.73
CA MET A 183 2.80 17.75 -11.15
C MET A 183 4.25 17.59 -11.63
N TRP A 184 5.13 17.34 -10.67
CA TRP A 184 6.54 17.09 -10.84
C TRP A 184 6.74 15.57 -10.99
N PRO A 185 7.40 15.11 -12.07
CA PRO A 185 7.53 13.69 -12.33
C PRO A 185 8.46 13.05 -11.29
N LEU A 186 7.89 12.18 -10.47
CA LEU A 186 8.65 11.34 -9.55
C LEU A 186 9.31 10.20 -10.32
N ARG A 187 10.57 9.89 -10.01
CA ARG A 187 11.34 8.83 -10.67
C ARG A 187 11.85 7.82 -9.65
N ASP A 188 12.04 6.57 -10.07
CA ASP A 188 12.70 5.56 -9.25
C ASP A 188 14.09 6.06 -8.78
N ASN A 189 14.40 5.85 -7.51
CA ASN A 189 15.59 6.33 -6.81
C ASN A 189 15.76 7.86 -6.71
N MET A 190 14.77 8.67 -7.10
CA MET A 190 14.81 10.10 -6.84
C MET A 190 14.79 10.39 -5.33
N THR A 191 15.67 11.27 -4.85
CA THR A 191 15.67 11.73 -3.46
C THR A 191 15.20 13.18 -3.36
N ILE A 192 14.18 13.41 -2.53
CA ILE A 192 13.66 14.73 -2.16
C ILE A 192 14.11 15.03 -0.74
N ARG A 193 14.53 16.27 -0.45
CA ARG A 193 15.10 16.64 0.85
C ARG A 193 14.56 17.97 1.35
N VAL A 194 14.39 18.04 2.66
CA VAL A 194 14.19 19.29 3.41
C VAL A 194 15.27 19.42 4.48
N ARG A 195 15.68 20.65 4.79
CA ARG A 195 16.72 20.98 5.77
C ARG A 195 16.20 22.01 6.76
N ASP A 196 16.66 21.94 7.99
CA ASP A 196 16.39 22.99 8.96
C ASP A 196 17.10 24.28 8.51
N PRO A 197 16.40 25.43 8.41
CA PRO A 197 17.03 26.69 8.00
C PRO A 197 18.05 27.21 9.01
N GLU A 198 17.87 26.90 10.30
CA GLU A 198 18.74 27.35 11.39
C GLU A 198 19.92 26.39 11.60
N ASP A 199 19.77 25.11 11.24
CA ASP A 199 20.82 24.10 11.28
C ASP A 199 20.78 23.19 10.04
N PRO A 200 21.48 23.55 8.95
CA PRO A 200 21.43 22.79 7.69
C PRO A 200 21.95 21.35 7.76
N THR A 201 22.58 20.95 8.88
CA THR A 201 23.01 19.57 9.14
C THR A 201 21.82 18.68 9.50
N ARG A 202 20.75 19.27 10.04
CA ARG A 202 19.46 18.62 10.29
C ARG A 202 18.71 18.49 8.96
N VAL A 203 18.79 17.31 8.35
CA VAL A 203 18.20 17.00 7.04
C VAL A 203 17.26 15.83 7.15
N THR A 204 16.14 15.86 6.43
CA THR A 204 15.25 14.73 6.21
C THR A 204 15.17 14.44 4.71
N SER A 205 15.50 13.21 4.33
CA SER A 205 15.59 12.75 2.94
C SER A 205 14.62 11.60 2.69
N VAL A 206 13.81 11.75 1.63
CA VAL A 206 12.91 10.71 1.15
C VAL A 206 13.38 10.23 -0.21
N ARG A 207 13.77 8.95 -0.30
CA ARG A 207 14.11 8.29 -1.55
C ARG A 207 12.93 7.49 -2.08
N ALA A 208 12.50 7.82 -3.29
CA ALA A 208 11.40 7.18 -3.98
C ALA A 208 11.81 5.83 -4.58
N LEU A 209 10.94 4.84 -4.45
CA LEU A 209 11.14 3.47 -4.95
C LEU A 209 9.92 3.07 -5.77
N TYR A 210 10.12 2.83 -7.06
CA TYR A 210 9.05 2.32 -7.88
C TYR A 210 8.75 0.87 -7.51
N THR A 211 7.49 0.62 -7.12
CA THR A 211 7.01 -0.65 -6.56
C THR A 211 5.58 -0.91 -7.05
N PRO A 212 5.38 -1.07 -8.37
CA PRO A 212 4.09 -1.36 -8.95
C PRO A 212 3.58 -2.72 -8.48
N GLY A 213 2.30 -2.96 -8.71
CA GLY A 213 1.66 -4.22 -8.35
C GLY A 213 0.35 -3.96 -7.65
N HIS A 214 0.35 -3.22 -6.54
CA HIS A 214 -0.90 -2.71 -5.95
C HIS A 214 -1.66 -1.84 -6.95
N ALA A 215 -0.97 -0.83 -7.47
CA ALA A 215 -1.37 -0.01 -8.60
C ALA A 215 -0.19 0.13 -9.57
N ALA A 216 -0.47 0.41 -10.84
CA ALA A 216 0.56 0.57 -11.88
C ALA A 216 1.61 1.65 -11.55
N ASP A 217 1.22 2.70 -10.84
CA ASP A 217 2.01 3.89 -10.54
C ASP A 217 2.53 3.93 -9.08
N HIS A 218 2.43 2.80 -8.35
CA HIS A 218 2.67 2.75 -6.92
C HIS A 218 4.15 2.94 -6.55
N MET A 219 4.39 3.82 -5.58
CA MET A 219 5.69 4.15 -5.02
C MET A 219 5.74 3.85 -3.52
N MET A 220 6.83 3.23 -3.08
CA MET A 220 7.24 3.24 -1.67
C MET A 220 8.30 4.33 -1.47
N PHE A 221 8.47 4.78 -0.23
CA PHE A 221 9.42 5.84 0.11
C PHE A 221 10.31 5.45 1.28
N LEU A 222 11.63 5.47 1.08
CA LEU A 222 12.58 5.29 2.16
C LEU A 222 12.91 6.64 2.80
N LEU A 223 12.56 6.80 4.08
CA LEU A 223 13.12 7.84 4.93
C LEU A 223 14.56 7.44 5.29
N GLU A 224 15.54 8.09 4.67
CA GLU A 224 16.92 7.58 4.61
C GLU A 224 17.64 7.62 5.95
N GLU A 225 17.44 8.70 6.72
CA GLU A 225 18.11 8.91 8.01
C GLU A 225 17.66 7.91 9.07
N ASP A 226 16.38 7.53 9.02
CA ASP A 226 15.75 6.64 10.00
C ASP A 226 15.64 5.18 9.47
N ASN A 227 16.02 4.93 8.21
CA ASN A 227 15.86 3.64 7.55
C ASN A 227 14.44 3.05 7.71
N ILE A 228 13.43 3.92 7.60
CA ILE A 228 11.99 3.61 7.69
C ILE A 228 11.41 3.60 6.28
N LEU A 229 10.61 2.58 5.97
CA LEU A 229 9.93 2.47 4.68
C LEU A 229 8.47 2.88 4.84
N LEU A 230 8.06 3.95 4.16
CA LEU A 230 6.66 4.27 3.93
C LEU A 230 6.17 3.37 2.80
N THR A 231 5.22 2.49 3.11
CA THR A 231 4.86 1.37 2.22
C THR A 231 3.68 1.65 1.32
N GLY A 232 2.97 2.76 1.52
CA GLY A 232 1.68 3.01 0.87
C GLY A 232 0.77 1.80 1.07
N ASP A 233 0.13 1.37 -0.01
CA ASP A 233 -0.83 0.28 -0.01
C ASP A 233 -0.24 -1.07 -0.39
N ASN A 234 1.05 -1.14 -0.72
CA ASN A 234 1.69 -2.42 -0.91
C ASN A 234 1.75 -3.26 0.38
N VAL A 235 1.86 -2.60 1.55
CA VAL A 235 1.86 -3.25 2.87
C VAL A 235 1.07 -2.41 3.85
N LEU A 236 0.04 -3.01 4.45
CA LEU A 236 -0.86 -2.37 5.41
C LEU A 236 -0.47 -2.72 6.85
N GLY A 237 -0.78 -1.81 7.78
CA GLY A 237 -0.55 -1.98 9.22
C GLY A 237 -1.32 -3.15 9.83
N ARG A 238 -2.43 -3.53 9.20
CA ARG A 238 -3.22 -4.70 9.57
C ARG A 238 -3.79 -5.38 8.32
N GLY A 239 -3.89 -6.71 8.37
CA GLY A 239 -4.47 -7.49 7.28
C GLY A 239 -3.53 -7.66 6.09
N SER A 240 -4.11 -7.73 4.90
CA SER A 240 -3.43 -7.84 3.60
C SER A 240 -3.99 -6.77 2.67
N THR A 241 -3.22 -6.41 1.65
CA THR A 241 -3.66 -5.54 0.56
C THR A 241 -4.24 -6.33 -0.63
N VAL A 242 -4.91 -5.59 -1.52
CA VAL A 242 -5.28 -6.00 -2.88
C VAL A 242 -4.19 -5.53 -3.86
N PHE A 243 -4.17 -6.08 -5.07
CA PHE A 243 -3.20 -5.68 -6.08
C PHE A 243 -3.70 -5.95 -7.48
N GLU A 244 -3.24 -5.12 -8.41
CA GLU A 244 -3.50 -5.19 -9.84
C GLU A 244 -2.69 -6.29 -10.55
N ASP A 245 -1.42 -6.47 -10.16
CA ASP A 245 -0.45 -7.41 -10.74
C ASP A 245 0.34 -8.11 -9.61
N LEU A 246 0.13 -9.41 -9.45
CA LEU A 246 0.75 -10.20 -8.37
C LEU A 246 2.28 -10.31 -8.51
N ILE A 247 2.78 -10.46 -9.74
CA ILE A 247 4.21 -10.69 -10.00
C ILE A 247 4.98 -9.42 -9.68
N LEU A 248 4.53 -8.28 -10.22
CA LEU A 248 5.11 -6.98 -9.93
C LEU A 248 5.00 -6.62 -8.44
N TYR A 249 3.85 -6.91 -7.82
CA TYR A 249 3.64 -6.72 -6.40
C TYR A 249 4.68 -7.45 -5.55
N MET A 250 4.90 -8.74 -5.81
CA MET A 250 5.87 -9.54 -5.05
C MET A 250 7.31 -9.05 -5.26
N HIS A 251 7.65 -8.62 -6.48
CA HIS A 251 8.93 -7.95 -6.73
C HIS A 251 9.08 -6.62 -5.97
N GLY A 252 8.01 -5.83 -5.86
CA GLY A 252 7.97 -4.62 -5.04
C GLY A 252 8.26 -4.90 -3.56
N ILE A 253 7.66 -5.96 -2.99
CA ILE A 253 7.93 -6.38 -1.60
C ILE A 253 9.38 -6.87 -1.43
N GLN A 254 9.92 -7.68 -2.36
CA GLN A 254 11.33 -8.11 -2.34
C GLN A 254 12.30 -6.93 -2.42
N ARG A 255 11.98 -5.93 -3.25
CA ARG A 255 12.76 -4.70 -3.40
C ARG A 255 12.83 -3.93 -2.08
N GLY A 256 11.68 -3.72 -1.43
CA GLY A 256 11.62 -3.11 -0.09
C GLY A 256 12.43 -3.88 0.95
N LEU A 257 12.32 -5.21 0.98
CA LEU A 257 13.05 -6.06 1.91
C LEU A 257 14.56 -6.01 1.68
N SER A 258 14.98 -6.03 0.42
CA SER A 258 16.39 -5.93 0.03
C SER A 258 16.98 -4.60 0.49
N LEU A 259 16.23 -3.50 0.28
CA LEU A 259 16.63 -2.17 0.70
C LEU A 259 16.85 -2.06 2.22
N LEU A 260 15.90 -2.54 3.02
CA LEU A 260 15.99 -2.52 4.48
C LEU A 260 17.10 -3.45 5.03
N THR A 261 17.58 -4.40 4.22
CA THR A 261 18.69 -5.29 4.60
C THR A 261 20.06 -4.68 4.31
N MET A 262 20.16 -3.66 3.44
CA MET A 262 21.45 -3.04 3.08
C MET A 262 22.04 -2.16 4.19
N ARG A 263 21.24 -1.71 5.15
CA ARG A 263 21.68 -0.89 6.28
C ARG A 263 21.12 -1.48 7.58
N PRO A 264 21.86 -1.39 8.70
CA PRO A 264 21.31 -1.75 10.01
C PRO A 264 19.98 -1.01 10.26
N ALA A 265 19.07 -1.68 10.95
CA ALA A 265 17.91 -0.99 11.48
C ALA A 265 18.39 0.07 12.48
N THR A 266 17.84 1.27 12.40
CA THR A 266 18.06 2.26 13.46
C THR A 266 17.18 1.89 14.66
N PRO A 267 17.66 2.03 15.91
CA PRO A 267 16.82 1.94 17.09
C PRO A 267 15.92 3.17 17.15
N LEU A 268 14.90 3.23 16.29
CA LEU A 268 13.90 4.27 16.30
C LEU A 268 12.58 3.61 16.63
N GLY A 269 12.37 3.56 17.94
CA GLY A 269 11.07 3.38 18.47
C GLY A 269 10.12 4.47 18.05
N VAL A 270 9.00 4.09 17.47
CA VAL A 270 7.90 5.02 17.29
C VAL A 270 7.27 5.27 18.64
N VAL A 271 7.05 6.54 18.99
CA VAL A 271 6.46 6.94 20.27
C VAL A 271 5.16 6.18 20.48
N GLY A 272 5.02 5.53 21.64
CA GLY A 272 3.85 4.73 21.99
C GLY A 272 3.83 3.30 21.44
N THR A 273 4.89 2.81 20.78
CA THR A 273 4.99 1.39 20.37
C THR A 273 5.78 0.58 21.39
N PRO A 274 5.35 -0.65 21.75
CA PRO A 274 6.04 -1.50 22.74
C PRO A 274 7.47 -1.94 22.35
N MET A 275 7.96 -1.58 21.17
CA MET A 275 9.11 -2.20 20.50
C MET A 275 10.26 -1.22 20.22
N THR A 276 10.26 -0.07 20.89
CA THR A 276 11.32 0.93 20.77
C THR A 276 12.69 0.35 21.17
N GLY A 277 13.56 0.06 20.19
CA GLY A 277 14.94 -0.38 20.43
C GLY A 277 15.22 -1.89 20.35
N MET A 278 14.31 -2.72 19.82
CA MET A 278 14.61 -4.14 19.57
C MET A 278 15.57 -4.28 18.36
N SER A 279 16.72 -4.93 18.57
CA SER A 279 17.81 -4.96 17.59
C SER A 279 17.47 -5.80 16.35
N GLY A 280 17.62 -5.19 15.17
CA GLY A 280 17.65 -5.89 13.88
C GLY A 280 16.39 -5.78 13.00
N GLU A 281 15.26 -5.27 13.48
CA GLU A 281 14.05 -5.06 12.67
C GLU A 281 13.82 -3.57 12.34
N ASN A 282 13.34 -3.31 11.12
CA ASN A 282 13.03 -1.96 10.65
C ASN A 282 11.56 -1.62 10.89
N VAL A 283 11.23 -0.34 11.01
CA VAL A 283 9.84 0.12 11.10
C VAL A 283 9.27 0.39 9.70
N LEU A 284 7.99 0.06 9.47
CA LEU A 284 7.24 0.48 8.28
C LEU A 284 6.11 1.43 8.65
N PHE A 285 5.87 2.40 7.78
CA PHE A 285 4.81 3.40 7.84
C PHE A 285 3.80 3.12 6.70
N PRO A 286 2.70 2.40 6.98
CA PRO A 286 1.75 1.98 5.94
C PRO A 286 0.78 3.08 5.53
N GLY A 287 0.20 2.98 4.34
CA GLY A 287 -0.91 3.84 3.90
C GLY A 287 -2.12 3.75 4.82
N HIS A 288 -2.37 2.58 5.41
CA HIS A 288 -3.47 2.36 6.36
C HIS A 288 -3.07 1.52 7.56
N GLY A 289 -3.70 1.80 8.70
CA GLY A 289 -3.55 1.04 9.94
C GLY A 289 -2.30 1.42 10.75
N PRO A 290 -1.99 0.67 11.82
CA PRO A 290 -0.92 1.03 12.73
C PRO A 290 0.47 0.89 12.11
N VAL A 291 1.44 1.57 12.70
CA VAL A 291 2.87 1.38 12.41
C VAL A 291 3.25 -0.10 12.57
N ILE A 292 4.18 -0.58 11.73
CA ILE A 292 4.66 -1.97 11.73
C ILE A 292 6.08 -2.00 12.32
N PRO A 293 6.28 -2.43 13.58
CA PRO A 293 7.61 -2.40 14.20
C PRO A 293 8.56 -3.49 13.69
N LYS A 294 8.00 -4.61 13.20
CA LYS A 294 8.75 -5.74 12.63
C LYS A 294 8.65 -5.76 11.12
N GLY A 295 9.24 -4.77 10.49
CA GLY A 295 9.07 -4.50 9.07
C GLY A 295 9.62 -5.58 8.17
N LYS A 296 10.85 -6.06 8.41
CA LYS A 296 11.44 -7.10 7.57
C LYS A 296 10.74 -8.44 7.78
N GLU A 297 10.39 -8.77 9.03
CA GLU A 297 9.54 -9.93 9.34
C GLU A 297 8.20 -9.84 8.58
N THR A 298 7.56 -8.68 8.58
CA THR A 298 6.28 -8.46 7.90
C THR A 298 6.38 -8.58 6.39
N LEU A 299 7.41 -7.99 5.76
CA LEU A 299 7.64 -8.15 4.31
C LEU A 299 7.83 -9.62 3.92
N ARG A 300 8.61 -10.38 4.71
CA ARG A 300 8.76 -11.84 4.50
C ARG A 300 7.43 -12.57 4.66
N ARG A 301 6.65 -12.23 5.68
CA ARG A 301 5.32 -12.81 5.90
C ARG A 301 4.36 -12.52 4.76
N TYR A 302 4.38 -11.32 4.20
CA TYR A 302 3.58 -10.96 3.02
C TYR A 302 3.94 -11.82 1.80
N LEU A 303 5.24 -12.00 1.51
CA LEU A 303 5.70 -12.90 0.44
C LEU A 303 5.29 -14.35 0.70
N LYS A 304 5.52 -14.85 1.93
CA LYS A 304 5.16 -16.21 2.33
C LYS A 304 3.67 -16.47 2.16
N HIS A 305 2.82 -15.53 2.56
CA HIS A 305 1.37 -15.64 2.44
C HIS A 305 0.91 -15.74 0.96
N ARG A 306 1.63 -15.15 0.00
CA ARG A 306 1.35 -15.36 -1.43
C ARG A 306 1.69 -16.77 -1.89
N VAL A 307 2.81 -17.32 -1.42
CA VAL A 307 3.19 -18.71 -1.71
C VAL A 307 2.22 -19.70 -1.06
N GLU A 308 1.84 -19.48 0.20
CA GLU A 308 0.83 -20.30 0.89
C GLU A 308 -0.52 -20.30 0.14
N ARG A 309 -0.88 -19.18 -0.49
CA ARG A 309 -2.10 -19.10 -1.31
C ARG A 309 -2.01 -19.96 -2.57
N GLU A 310 -0.85 -20.01 -3.22
CA GLU A 310 -0.60 -20.91 -4.36
C GLU A 310 -0.76 -22.37 -3.93
N GLU A 311 -0.14 -22.73 -2.80
CA GLU A 311 -0.20 -24.08 -2.25
C GLU A 311 -1.64 -24.50 -1.91
N GLN A 312 -2.44 -23.61 -1.32
CA GLN A 312 -3.86 -23.86 -1.06
C GLN A 312 -4.66 -24.10 -2.34
N LEU A 313 -4.45 -23.29 -3.39
CA LEU A 313 -5.13 -23.48 -4.68
C LEU A 313 -4.78 -24.82 -5.32
N LEU A 314 -3.50 -25.17 -5.33
CA LEU A 314 -3.01 -26.45 -5.87
C LEU A 314 -3.55 -27.64 -5.09
N ALA A 315 -3.56 -27.57 -3.75
CA ALA A 315 -4.10 -28.61 -2.89
C ALA A 315 -5.61 -28.80 -3.12
N LEU A 316 -6.38 -27.71 -3.27
CA LEU A 316 -7.81 -27.79 -3.57
C LEU A 316 -8.10 -28.50 -4.90
N LEU A 317 -7.28 -28.28 -5.93
CA LEU A 317 -7.42 -28.98 -7.23
C LEU A 317 -7.18 -30.51 -7.14
N THR A 318 -6.65 -31.02 -6.02
CA THR A 318 -6.51 -32.47 -5.75
C THR A 318 -7.74 -33.08 -5.04
N CYS A 319 -8.74 -32.25 -4.72
CA CYS A 319 -9.94 -32.66 -3.97
C CYS A 319 -11.21 -32.30 -4.75
N ARG A 320 -12.27 -33.09 -4.61
CA ARG A 320 -13.57 -32.81 -5.24
C ARG A 320 -14.22 -31.58 -4.59
N PRO A 321 -14.69 -30.59 -5.35
CA PRO A 321 -15.48 -29.49 -4.80
C PRO A 321 -16.68 -30.01 -4.01
N GLY A 322 -16.90 -29.46 -2.80
CA GLY A 322 -18.00 -29.85 -1.91
C GLY A 322 -17.68 -30.96 -0.91
N ASP A 323 -16.55 -31.66 -1.04
CA ASP A 323 -16.04 -32.57 0.01
C ASP A 323 -15.46 -31.73 1.16
N LYS A 324 -16.32 -31.30 2.10
CA LYS A 324 -15.94 -30.36 3.17
C LYS A 324 -14.75 -30.85 4.01
N GLU A 325 -14.69 -32.14 4.32
CA GLU A 325 -13.62 -32.69 5.14
C GLU A 325 -12.27 -32.61 4.40
N ARG A 326 -12.22 -33.07 3.15
CA ARG A 326 -10.99 -32.99 2.35
C ARG A 326 -10.59 -31.57 2.01
N VAL A 327 -11.57 -30.70 1.72
CA VAL A 327 -11.33 -29.27 1.45
C VAL A 327 -10.69 -28.59 2.66
N ASN A 328 -11.26 -28.79 3.85
CA ASN A 328 -10.71 -28.22 5.09
C ASN A 328 -9.29 -28.74 5.36
N LYS A 329 -9.03 -30.03 5.12
CA LYS A 329 -7.69 -30.61 5.26
C LYS A 329 -6.70 -30.03 4.24
N ALA A 330 -7.11 -29.88 2.98
CA ALA A 330 -6.30 -29.29 1.91
C ALA A 330 -5.93 -27.83 2.19
N ILE A 331 -6.83 -27.05 2.80
CA ILE A 331 -6.57 -25.65 3.18
C ILE A 331 -5.60 -25.58 4.37
N ALA A 332 -5.76 -26.47 5.36
CA ALA A 332 -4.94 -26.49 6.57
C ALA A 332 -3.53 -27.06 6.33
N TYR A 333 -3.40 -28.08 5.47
CA TYR A 333 -2.17 -28.81 5.21
C TYR A 333 -1.93 -28.99 3.70
N PRO A 334 -1.76 -27.90 2.93
CA PRO A 334 -1.73 -27.98 1.48
C PRO A 334 -0.58 -28.83 0.93
N MET A 335 0.58 -28.82 1.60
CA MET A 335 1.75 -29.58 1.16
C MET A 335 1.54 -31.10 1.21
N GLU A 336 0.83 -31.63 2.21
CA GLU A 336 0.52 -33.07 2.28
C GLU A 336 -0.27 -33.54 1.04
N HIS A 337 -1.20 -32.70 0.58
CA HIS A 337 -2.03 -32.99 -0.59
C HIS A 337 -1.24 -32.87 -1.90
N ILE A 338 -0.39 -31.85 -2.02
CA ILE A 338 0.47 -31.64 -3.18
C ILE A 338 1.46 -32.79 -3.34
N GLU A 339 2.15 -33.20 -2.27
CA GLU A 339 3.12 -34.29 -2.29
C GLU A 339 2.47 -35.64 -2.62
N ALA A 340 1.26 -35.89 -2.10
CA ALA A 340 0.49 -37.08 -2.46
C ALA A 340 0.10 -37.10 -3.95
N ALA A 341 -0.25 -35.94 -4.52
CA ALA A 341 -0.54 -35.81 -5.95
C ALA A 341 0.68 -36.12 -6.82
N GLN A 342 1.87 -35.63 -6.44
CA GLN A 342 3.12 -35.91 -7.14
C GLN A 342 3.50 -37.39 -7.15
N GLN A 343 3.14 -38.14 -6.10
CA GLN A 343 3.37 -39.58 -6.02
C GLN A 343 2.34 -40.40 -6.84
N GLY A 344 1.54 -39.74 -7.69
CA GLY A 344 0.51 -40.36 -8.52
C GLY A 344 -0.71 -40.84 -7.73
N ARG A 345 -0.89 -40.38 -6.49
CA ARG A 345 -1.93 -40.87 -5.57
C ARG A 345 -3.19 -40.02 -5.52
N ALA A 346 -3.21 -38.85 -6.16
CA ALA A 346 -4.37 -37.96 -6.10
C ALA A 346 -5.04 -37.78 -7.47
N ALA A 347 -6.36 -37.88 -7.48
CA ALA A 347 -7.18 -37.52 -8.63
C ALA A 347 -7.17 -36.00 -8.82
N THR A 348 -7.10 -35.55 -10.07
CA THR A 348 -7.24 -34.13 -10.41
C THR A 348 -8.72 -33.77 -10.54
N HIS A 349 -9.14 -32.67 -9.94
CA HIS A 349 -10.51 -32.18 -9.99
C HIS A 349 -10.61 -30.80 -10.63
N VAL A 350 -11.79 -30.48 -11.16
CA VAL A 350 -12.10 -29.17 -11.73
C VAL A 350 -12.71 -28.29 -10.66
N TRP A 351 -12.20 -27.07 -10.54
CA TRP A 351 -12.71 -26.02 -9.65
C TRP A 351 -13.04 -24.76 -10.43
N THR A 352 -14.01 -24.00 -9.96
CA THR A 352 -14.32 -22.66 -10.46
C THR A 352 -13.78 -21.59 -9.50
N LEU A 353 -13.57 -20.38 -9.99
CA LEU A 353 -13.15 -19.26 -9.14
C LEU A 353 -14.18 -18.99 -8.03
N ARG A 354 -15.48 -19.14 -8.34
CA ARG A 354 -16.57 -19.07 -7.36
C ARG A 354 -16.38 -20.08 -6.22
N GLN A 355 -16.03 -21.33 -6.54
CA GLN A 355 -15.79 -22.37 -5.53
C GLN A 355 -14.55 -22.08 -4.69
N PHE A 356 -13.46 -21.59 -5.29
CA PHE A 356 -12.28 -21.18 -4.54
C PHE A 356 -12.59 -20.04 -3.56
N VAL A 357 -13.35 -19.02 -4.00
CA VAL A 357 -13.80 -17.92 -3.13
C VAL A 357 -14.61 -18.47 -1.96
N SER A 358 -15.62 -19.31 -2.23
CA SER A 358 -16.45 -19.90 -1.19
C SER A 358 -15.66 -20.76 -0.19
N ALA A 359 -14.64 -21.49 -0.63
CA ALA A 359 -13.85 -22.36 0.24
C ALA A 359 -12.82 -21.59 1.08
N LEU A 360 -12.14 -20.61 0.49
CA LEU A 360 -11.02 -19.91 1.11
C LEU A 360 -11.42 -18.65 1.88
N TYR A 361 -12.60 -18.10 1.57
CA TYR A 361 -13.08 -16.82 2.09
C TYR A 361 -14.53 -16.90 2.59
N GLU A 362 -14.99 -18.08 3.04
CA GLU A 362 -16.36 -18.31 3.55
C GLU A 362 -16.79 -17.29 4.63
N ASN A 363 -15.84 -16.82 5.44
CA ASN A 363 -16.08 -15.89 6.54
C ASN A 363 -15.90 -14.41 6.18
N TYR A 364 -15.66 -14.08 4.91
CA TYR A 364 -15.51 -12.69 4.47
C TYR A 364 -16.88 -12.06 4.18
N ALA A 365 -16.98 -10.75 4.35
CA ALA A 365 -18.17 -10.02 3.94
C ALA A 365 -18.34 -10.06 2.41
N LEU A 366 -19.58 -10.15 1.94
CA LEU A 366 -19.91 -10.30 0.51
C LEU A 366 -19.34 -9.19 -0.37
N ASN A 367 -19.22 -7.97 0.15
CA ASN A 367 -18.63 -6.84 -0.57
C ASN A 367 -17.13 -7.00 -0.84
N MET A 368 -16.44 -7.92 -0.16
CA MET A 368 -15.03 -8.25 -0.40
C MET A 368 -14.84 -9.29 -1.52
N TYR A 369 -15.91 -9.97 -1.94
CA TYR A 369 -15.85 -11.08 -2.89
C TYR A 369 -15.22 -10.69 -4.23
N PRO A 370 -15.54 -9.53 -4.85
CA PRO A 370 -14.88 -9.10 -6.08
C PRO A 370 -13.36 -8.95 -5.93
N ALA A 371 -12.91 -8.35 -4.82
CA ALA A 371 -11.48 -8.15 -4.56
C ALA A 371 -10.74 -9.48 -4.35
N VAL A 372 -11.30 -10.41 -3.58
CA VAL A 372 -10.65 -11.72 -3.36
C VAL A 372 -10.71 -12.61 -4.60
N ALA A 373 -11.79 -12.56 -5.39
CA ALA A 373 -11.89 -13.27 -6.68
C ALA A 373 -10.77 -12.82 -7.62
N ARG A 374 -10.52 -11.51 -7.70
CA ARG A 374 -9.40 -10.95 -8.47
C ARG A 374 -8.05 -11.46 -7.99
N VAL A 375 -7.80 -11.45 -6.68
CA VAL A 375 -6.55 -11.97 -6.10
C VAL A 375 -6.34 -13.44 -6.45
N LEU A 376 -7.37 -14.28 -6.32
CA LEU A 376 -7.30 -15.69 -6.66
C LEU A 376 -7.06 -15.93 -8.16
N LEU A 377 -7.70 -15.14 -9.03
CA LEU A 377 -7.46 -15.20 -10.46
C LEU A 377 -6.00 -14.87 -10.80
N LEU A 378 -5.41 -13.85 -10.19
CA LEU A 378 -4.00 -13.52 -10.40
C LEU A 378 -3.05 -14.65 -9.99
N HIS A 379 -3.36 -15.36 -8.91
CA HIS A 379 -2.59 -16.56 -8.52
C HIS A 379 -2.72 -17.67 -9.56
N LEU A 380 -3.93 -17.94 -10.06
CA LEU A 380 -4.17 -18.95 -11.10
C LEU A 380 -3.43 -18.59 -12.40
N GLN A 381 -3.45 -17.31 -12.81
CA GLN A 381 -2.69 -16.81 -13.97
C GLN A 381 -1.18 -16.99 -13.77
N LYS A 382 -0.62 -16.62 -12.60
CA LYS A 382 0.80 -16.83 -12.26
C LYS A 382 1.21 -18.30 -12.34
N LEU A 383 0.34 -19.21 -11.89
CA LEU A 383 0.58 -20.66 -11.92
C LEU A 383 0.34 -21.31 -13.28
N SER A 384 -0.22 -20.57 -14.25
CA SER A 384 -0.53 -21.08 -15.60
C SER A 384 0.61 -20.92 -16.60
N VAL A 385 1.72 -20.32 -16.19
CA VAL A 385 2.92 -20.10 -17.00
C VAL A 385 4.18 -20.42 -16.20
N SER A 386 5.27 -20.74 -16.90
CA SER A 386 6.54 -21.03 -16.25
C SER A 386 7.14 -19.76 -15.61
N PRO A 387 7.94 -19.86 -14.55
CA PRO A 387 8.59 -18.69 -13.94
C PRO A 387 9.45 -17.85 -14.90
N ALA A 388 9.99 -18.47 -15.95
CA ALA A 388 10.75 -17.77 -17.00
C ALA A 388 9.89 -16.86 -17.89
N GLU A 389 8.58 -17.09 -17.92
CA GLU A 389 7.60 -16.32 -18.70
C GLU A 389 6.95 -15.19 -17.87
N HIS A 390 7.24 -15.13 -16.57
CA HIS A 390 6.75 -14.07 -15.69
C HIS A 390 7.27 -12.70 -16.13
N LYS A 391 6.39 -11.70 -16.10
CA LYS A 391 6.73 -10.33 -16.47
C LYS A 391 7.91 -9.82 -15.63
N ALA A 392 8.99 -9.42 -16.30
CA ALA A 392 10.11 -8.79 -15.64
C ALA A 392 9.69 -7.43 -15.04
N PRO A 393 10.16 -7.08 -13.83
CA PRO A 393 9.84 -5.78 -13.25
C PRO A 393 10.60 -4.67 -14.00
N PRO A 394 10.06 -3.44 -14.01
CA PRO A 394 10.67 -2.27 -14.65
C PRO A 394 11.87 -1.70 -13.86
N PHE A 395 12.49 -2.52 -13.02
CA PHE A 395 13.65 -2.17 -12.21
C PHE A 395 14.55 -3.39 -12.02
N PRO A 396 15.86 -3.19 -11.74
CA PRO A 396 16.77 -4.30 -11.54
C PRO A 396 16.35 -5.19 -10.37
N THR A 397 16.27 -6.50 -10.61
CA THR A 397 16.09 -7.52 -9.58
C THR A 397 17.23 -8.53 -9.63
N ARG A 398 17.64 -9.03 -8.46
CA ARG A 398 18.63 -10.13 -8.32
C ARG A 398 17.97 -11.46 -7.96
N GLN A 399 16.67 -11.45 -7.67
CA GLN A 399 15.92 -12.60 -7.20
C GLN A 399 14.70 -12.82 -8.09
N THR A 400 14.41 -14.08 -8.37
CA THR A 400 13.13 -14.49 -8.95
C THR A 400 12.00 -14.25 -7.94
N VAL A 401 10.77 -14.10 -8.44
CA VAL A 401 9.60 -14.02 -7.57
C VAL A 401 9.45 -15.36 -6.83
N PRO A 402 9.25 -15.36 -5.50
CA PRO A 402 8.97 -16.58 -4.77
C PRO A 402 7.74 -17.29 -5.33
N SER A 403 7.81 -18.61 -5.41
CA SER A 403 6.68 -19.47 -5.73
C SER A 403 6.82 -20.74 -4.92
N THR A 404 5.74 -21.53 -4.86
CA THR A 404 5.86 -22.91 -4.38
C THR A 404 6.91 -23.68 -5.20
N ALA A 405 7.64 -24.59 -4.54
CA ALA A 405 8.71 -25.36 -5.20
C ALA A 405 8.19 -26.13 -6.43
N TRP A 406 6.91 -26.53 -6.42
CA TRP A 406 6.30 -27.22 -7.55
C TRP A 406 6.20 -26.35 -8.80
N ALA A 407 6.01 -25.04 -8.65
CA ALA A 407 5.83 -24.12 -9.78
C ALA A 407 7.16 -23.82 -10.51
N LEU A 408 8.29 -24.31 -9.99
CA LEU A 408 9.60 -24.08 -10.59
C LEU A 408 9.85 -24.90 -11.86
N THR A 409 9.07 -25.95 -12.11
CA THR A 409 9.31 -26.91 -13.20
C THR A 409 8.45 -26.67 -14.45
N GLY A 410 7.46 -25.77 -14.39
CA GLY A 410 6.55 -25.49 -15.50
C GLY A 410 5.16 -25.02 -15.03
N PRO A 411 4.21 -24.83 -15.96
CA PRO A 411 2.84 -24.43 -15.62
C PRO A 411 2.12 -25.54 -14.84
N LEU A 412 1.54 -25.19 -13.70
CA LEU A 412 0.87 -26.15 -12.80
C LEU A 412 -0.64 -26.20 -12.98
N VAL A 413 -1.22 -25.10 -13.45
CA VAL A 413 -2.66 -24.93 -13.54
C VAL A 413 -3.01 -24.52 -14.96
N ARG A 414 -4.19 -24.91 -15.44
CA ARG A 414 -4.76 -24.40 -16.68
C ARG A 414 -6.25 -24.16 -16.54
N CYS A 415 -6.75 -23.22 -17.32
CA CYS A 415 -8.18 -23.07 -17.53
C CYS A 415 -8.60 -23.99 -18.68
N ALA A 416 -9.58 -24.87 -18.47
CA ALA A 416 -10.00 -25.85 -19.46
C ALA A 416 -10.77 -25.23 -20.64
N SER A 417 -11.26 -24.00 -20.49
CA SER A 417 -11.89 -23.22 -21.56
C SER A 417 -11.54 -21.75 -21.43
N LEU A 418 -11.24 -21.08 -22.54
CA LEU A 418 -11.05 -19.62 -22.57
C LEU A 418 -12.41 -18.90 -22.60
N PRO A 419 -12.51 -17.71 -21.98
CA PRO A 419 -13.74 -16.94 -21.98
C PRO A 419 -14.02 -16.24 -23.31
N SER A 420 -15.24 -15.73 -23.46
CA SER A 420 -15.69 -14.93 -24.60
C SER A 420 -14.92 -13.60 -24.76
N PHE A 421 -14.35 -13.07 -23.68
CA PHE A 421 -13.61 -11.82 -23.63
C PHE A 421 -12.09 -12.01 -23.67
N GLN A 422 -11.59 -13.12 -24.23
CA GLN A 422 -10.15 -13.31 -24.43
C GLN A 422 -9.62 -12.32 -25.49
N ARG A 423 -8.71 -11.44 -25.08
CA ARG A 423 -8.11 -10.36 -25.86
C ARG A 423 -6.65 -10.66 -26.22
N THR A 424 -5.94 -11.41 -25.39
CA THR A 424 -4.53 -11.76 -25.58
C THR A 424 -4.35 -13.22 -25.97
N SER A 425 -3.18 -13.56 -26.51
CA SER A 425 -2.80 -14.95 -26.82
C SER A 425 -2.26 -15.73 -25.61
N GLN A 426 -2.48 -15.23 -24.39
CA GLN A 426 -2.02 -15.90 -23.18
C GLN A 426 -2.75 -17.24 -22.99
N PRO A 427 -2.11 -18.25 -22.36
CA PRO A 427 -2.72 -19.56 -22.15
C PRO A 427 -3.77 -19.57 -21.01
N PHE A 428 -4.08 -18.40 -20.45
CA PHE A 428 -5.03 -18.21 -19.36
C PHE A 428 -6.00 -17.06 -19.68
N PRO A 429 -7.18 -17.05 -19.03
CA PRO A 429 -8.17 -15.99 -19.17
C PRO A 429 -7.60 -14.59 -18.87
N ASP A 430 -7.88 -13.62 -19.72
CA ASP A 430 -7.58 -12.20 -19.44
C ASP A 430 -8.36 -11.67 -18.23
N LEU A 431 -7.94 -10.53 -17.67
CA LEU A 431 -8.70 -9.88 -16.60
C LEU A 431 -10.06 -9.37 -17.12
N PRO A 432 -11.16 -9.63 -16.39
CA PRO A 432 -12.46 -9.02 -16.69
C PRO A 432 -12.43 -7.50 -16.52
N SER A 433 -13.13 -6.80 -17.39
CA SER A 433 -13.24 -5.34 -17.44
C SER A 433 -14.59 -4.81 -16.94
N ASN A 434 -15.59 -5.68 -16.78
CA ASN A 434 -16.94 -5.33 -16.37
C ASN A 434 -17.64 -6.51 -15.67
N ASP A 435 -18.81 -6.25 -15.09
CA ASP A 435 -19.58 -7.23 -14.30
C ASP A 435 -19.99 -8.47 -15.10
N THR A 436 -20.30 -8.31 -16.39
CA THR A 436 -20.70 -9.44 -17.24
C THR A 436 -19.54 -10.40 -17.44
N GLU A 437 -18.35 -9.87 -17.75
CA GLU A 437 -17.13 -10.67 -17.87
C GLU A 437 -16.74 -11.31 -16.53
N TRP A 438 -16.95 -10.62 -15.40
CA TRP A 438 -16.72 -11.20 -14.07
C TRP A 438 -17.65 -12.37 -13.78
N ARG A 439 -18.93 -12.30 -14.18
CA ARG A 439 -19.87 -13.43 -14.00
C ARG A 439 -19.40 -14.66 -14.78
N GLU A 440 -18.95 -14.49 -16.02
CA GLU A 440 -18.41 -15.58 -16.82
C GLU A 440 -17.11 -16.14 -16.21
N MET A 441 -16.17 -15.26 -15.84
CA MET A 441 -14.89 -15.63 -15.20
C MET A 441 -15.08 -16.49 -13.95
N LEU A 442 -16.09 -16.15 -13.13
CA LEU A 442 -16.34 -16.85 -11.86
C LEU A 442 -16.64 -18.34 -12.04
N ASP A 443 -17.19 -18.73 -13.20
CA ASP A 443 -17.66 -20.08 -13.49
C ASP A 443 -16.73 -20.83 -14.46
N LEU A 444 -15.58 -20.24 -14.85
CA LEU A 444 -14.60 -20.92 -15.69
C LEU A 444 -13.96 -22.12 -14.97
N PRO A 445 -13.76 -23.25 -15.68
CA PRO A 445 -13.19 -24.47 -15.13
C PRO A 445 -11.65 -24.44 -15.07
N TRP A 446 -11.10 -24.57 -13.87
CA TRP A 446 -9.66 -24.66 -13.60
C TRP A 446 -9.28 -26.07 -13.15
N CYS A 447 -8.15 -26.58 -13.64
CA CYS A 447 -7.61 -27.89 -13.25
C CYS A 447 -6.08 -27.88 -13.23
N LEU A 448 -5.47 -28.91 -12.62
CA LEU A 448 -4.03 -29.12 -12.74
C LEU A 448 -3.66 -29.42 -14.20
N SER A 449 -2.52 -28.87 -14.63
CA SER A 449 -1.91 -29.24 -15.90
C SER A 449 -1.45 -30.69 -15.84
N ALA A 450 -1.64 -31.44 -16.94
CA ALA A 450 -1.07 -32.77 -17.03
C ALA A 450 0.47 -32.64 -17.08
N ALA A 451 1.16 -33.43 -16.26
CA ALA A 451 2.62 -33.45 -16.20
C ALA A 451 3.25 -33.99 -17.49
#